data_AF-A0A7K3QSU4-F1
#
_entry.id   AF-A0A7K3QSU4-F1
#
_cell.length_a   1.000
_cell.length_b   1.000
_cell.length_c   1.000
_cell.angle_alpha   90.00
_cell.angle_beta   90.00
_cell.angle_gamma   90.00
#
_symmetry.space_group_name_H-M   'P 1'
#
loop_
_entity.id
_entity.type
_entity.pdbx_description
1 polymer ?
#
loop_
_entity_poly.entity_id
_entity_poly.type
_entity_poly.pdbx_seq_one_letter_code
_entity_poly.pdbx_strand_id
1 'polypeptide(L)' 'MGALEEAGHQDLEDGYSLFGDGSMHVAAVTHMPRVSPEMVDWWFWHATETQRYKL' A
#
# COMPACT_ATOMS: atom_id res chain seq x y z
N MET A 1 15.30 4.26 -11.48
CA MET A 1 13.90 4.68 -11.37
C MET A 1 13.04 3.46 -11.60
N GLY A 2 12.27 3.04 -10.59
CA GLY A 2 11.22 2.04 -10.73
C GLY A 2 9.92 2.68 -11.21
N ALA A 3 9.02 1.87 -11.78
CA ALA A 3 7.74 2.35 -12.33
C ALA A 3 6.87 3.12 -11.31
N LEU A 4 7.00 2.83 -10.01
CA LEU A 4 6.27 3.50 -8.93
C LEU A 4 6.76 4.92 -8.62
N GLU A 5 7.94 5.31 -9.12
CA GLU A 5 8.53 6.64 -8.90
C GLU A 5 8.10 7.66 -9.99
N GLU A 6 7.43 7.19 -11.05
CA GLU A 6 6.94 8.03 -12.14
C GLU A 6 5.71 8.84 -11.70
N ALA A 7 5.62 10.08 -12.18
CA ALA A 7 4.49 10.95 -11.86
C ALA A 7 3.20 10.50 -12.57
N GLY A 8 2.06 10.61 -11.88
CA GLY A 8 0.75 10.25 -12.42
C GLY A 8 0.24 8.92 -11.85
N HIS A 9 -0.73 8.32 -12.54
CA HIS A 9 -1.27 7.03 -12.17
C HIS A 9 -0.83 5.95 -13.16
N GLN A 10 -0.49 4.76 -12.69
CA GLN A 10 -0.21 3.57 -13.49
C GLN A 10 -1.53 2.95 -13.99
N ASP A 11 -1.42 2.03 -14.95
CA ASP A 11 -2.58 1.37 -15.57
C ASP A 11 -3.44 0.56 -14.57
N LEU A 12 -2.83 0.04 -13.51
CA LEU A 12 -3.52 -0.71 -12.46
C LEU A 12 -2.95 -0.37 -11.08
N GLU A 13 -3.65 0.50 -10.36
CA GLU A 13 -3.30 0.84 -8.97
C GLU A 13 -4.29 0.31 -7.93
N ASP A 14 -5.47 -0.14 -8.37
CA ASP A 14 -6.45 -0.82 -7.55
C ASP A 14 -7.00 -2.03 -8.31
N GLY A 15 -6.60 -3.23 -7.88
CA GLY A 15 -7.02 -4.49 -8.47
C GLY A 15 -5.96 -5.59 -8.37
N TYR A 16 -6.17 -6.67 -9.11
CA TYR A 16 -5.27 -7.82 -9.09
C TYR A 16 -5.16 -8.50 -10.45
N SER A 17 -4.05 -9.21 -10.65
CA SER A 17 -3.78 -10.02 -11.84
C SER A 17 -3.31 -11.41 -11.42
N LEU A 18 -3.77 -12.44 -12.14
CA LEU A 18 -3.28 -13.81 -12.03
C LEU A 18 -2.30 -14.10 -13.16
N PHE A 19 -1.19 -14.76 -12.85
CA PHE A 19 -0.20 -15.17 -13.82
C PHE A 19 -0.37 -16.64 -14.20
N GLY A 20 0.22 -17.03 -15.33
CA GLY A 20 0.10 -18.40 -15.85
C GLY A 20 0.71 -19.48 -14.95
N ASP A 21 1.57 -19.10 -14.00
CA ASP A 21 2.16 -19.97 -12.98
C ASP A 21 1.30 -20.10 -11.71
N GLY A 22 0.16 -19.40 -11.66
CA GLY A 22 -0.75 -19.37 -10.51
C GLY A 22 -0.38 -18.34 -9.44
N SER A 23 0.68 -17.54 -9.64
CA SER A 23 0.97 -16.41 -8.76
C SER A 23 -0.03 -15.25 -8.98
N MET A 24 -0.10 -14.34 -7.99
CA MET A 24 -1.01 -13.19 -8.03
C MET A 24 -0.27 -11.91 -7.66
N HIS A 25 -0.55 -10.84 -8.39
CA HIS A 25 -0.17 -9.48 -8.02
C HIS A 25 -1.42 -8.71 -7.60
N VAL A 26 -1.35 -7.97 -6.49
CA VAL A 26 -2.42 -7.11 -5.98
C VAL A 26 -1.86 -5.71 -5.82
N ALA A 27 -2.51 -4.72 -6.42
CA ALA A 27 -2.29 -3.31 -6.19
C ALA A 27 -3.50 -2.73 -5.46
N ALA A 28 -3.27 -1.84 -4.49
CA ALA A 28 -4.33 -1.19 -3.74
C ALA A 28 -3.96 0.26 -3.45
N VAL A 29 -4.87 1.17 -3.81
CA VAL A 29 -4.77 2.60 -3.45
C VAL A 29 -5.79 2.92 -2.39
N THR A 30 -5.29 3.34 -1.23
CA THR A 30 -6.14 3.87 -0.15
C THR A 30 -5.94 5.37 -0.04
N HIS A 31 -6.95 6.14 -0.46
CA HIS A 31 -6.94 7.58 -0.25
C HIS A 31 -7.10 7.91 1.24
N MET A 32 -6.10 8.58 1.81
CA MET A 32 -6.07 8.98 3.22
C MET A 32 -6.15 10.51 3.37
N PRO A 33 -7.33 11.13 3.14
CA PRO A 33 -7.46 12.57 3.24
C PRO A 33 -7.17 13.03 4.67
N ARG A 34 -6.35 14.09 4.79
CA ARG A 34 -5.91 14.71 6.06
C ARG A 34 -4.92 13.89 6.90
N VAL A 35 -4.38 12.80 6.36
CA VAL A 35 -3.28 12.06 6.98
C VAL A 35 -1.97 12.55 6.38
N SER A 36 -0.98 12.87 7.21
CA SER A 36 0.36 13.25 6.75
C SER A 36 1.29 12.03 6.68
N PRO A 37 2.38 12.08 5.90
CA PRO A 37 3.37 10.99 5.85
C PRO A 37 3.95 10.63 7.23
N GLU A 38 4.16 11.61 8.11
CA GLU A 38 4.68 11.39 9.47
C GLU A 38 3.70 10.61 10.36
N MET A 39 2.39 10.76 10.14
CA MET A 39 1.37 9.98 10.85
C MET A 39 1.42 8.50 10.45
N VAL A 40 1.72 8.21 9.18
CA VAL A 40 1.88 6.84 8.68
C VAL A 40 3.16 6.22 9.23
N ASP A 41 4.27 6.97 9.26
CA ASP A 41 5.54 6.53 9.86
C ASP A 41 5.35 6.19 11.36
N TRP A 42 4.67 7.06 12.12
CA TRP A 42 4.31 6.80 13.52
C TRP A 42 3.44 5.55 13.69
N TRP A 43 2.46 5.34 12.80
CA TRP A 43 1.56 4.19 12.86
C TRP A 43 2.32 2.86 12.67
N PHE A 44 3.25 2.78 11.71
CA PHE A 44 4.03 1.56 11.49
C PHE A 44 5.01 1.26 12.63
N TRP A 45 5.51 2.27 13.34
CA TRP A 45 6.21 2.06 14.61
C TRP A 45 5.28 1.48 15.70
N HIS A 46 4.03 1.94 15.73
CA HIS A 46 3.03 1.52 16.72
C HIS A 46 2.56 0.06 16.57
N ALA A 47 2.66 -0.52 15.36
CA ALA A 47 2.17 -1.86 15.02
C ALA A 47 3.01 -3.03 15.61
N THR A 48 4.02 -2.75 16.43
CA THR A 48 4.95 -3.75 16.99
C THR A 48 4.41 -4.55 18.19
N GLU A 49 3.25 -4.18 18.72
CA GLU A 49 2.58 -4.91 19.81
C GLU A 49 1.23 -5.50 19.36
N THR A 50 1.02 -6.79 19.65
CA THR A 50 -0.16 -7.56 19.22
C THR A 50 -1.51 -6.94 19.60
N GLN A 51 -1.58 -6.25 20.74
CA GLN A 51 -2.82 -5.58 21.15
C GLN A 51 -3.16 -4.36 20.29
N ARG A 52 -2.15 -3.75 19.65
CA ARG A 52 -2.27 -2.54 18.84
C ARG A 52 -2.52 -2.82 17.36
N TYR A 53 -2.10 -3.99 16.88
CA TYR A 53 -2.33 -4.45 15.50
C TYR A 53 -3.79 -4.77 15.17
N LYS A 54 -4.66 -4.95 16.18
CA LYS A 54 -6.09 -5.26 15.96
C LYS A 54 -6.94 -4.03 15.59
N LEU A 55 -6.38 -2.83 15.72
CA LEU A 55 -7.02 -1.56 15.41
C LEU A 55 -6.65 -1.11 14.01
#